data_AF-A0A0M8YAB5-F1
#
_entry.id   AF-A0A0M8YAB5-F1
#
_cell.length_a   1.000
_cell.length_b   1.000
_cell.length_c   1.000
_cell.angle_alpha   90.00
_cell.angle_beta   90.00
_cell.angle_gamma   90.00
#
_symmetry.space_group_name_H-M   'P 1'
#
loop_
_entity.id
_entity.type
_entity.pdbx_description
1 polymer ?
#
loop_
_entity_poly.entity_id
_entity_poly.type
_entity_poly.pdbx_seq_one_letter_code
_entity_poly.pdbx_strand_id
1 'polypeptide(L)'
;GKYKQFQRGIAQLDAEGVVQVLTSDVRGEQAPVLAAVGPLQFDVVRHRMEHEFRSPIDTSPLDYSVARRTDAESAPALHALSGAEVLRRRNDGELLVLVHNK
;
A
#
# COMPACT_ATOMS: atom_id res chain seq x y z
N GLY A 1 6.43 15.18 15.50
CA GLY A 1 7.53 14.84 14.57
C GLY A 1 6.96 14.38 13.25
N LYS A 2 7.67 14.62 12.14
CA LYS A 2 7.18 14.35 10.77
C LYS A 2 6.69 12.91 10.56
N TYR A 3 7.37 11.92 11.16
CA TYR A 3 6.94 10.53 11.11
C TYR A 3 5.54 10.26 11.71
N LYS A 4 5.20 10.90 12.84
CA LYS A 4 3.86 10.76 13.45
C LYS A 4 2.77 11.39 12.58
N GLN A 5 3.10 12.49 11.88
CA GLN A 5 2.19 13.15 10.93
C GLN A 5 1.99 12.27 9.69
N PHE A 6 3.07 11.69 9.17
CA PHE A 6 3.03 10.71 8.08
C PHE A 6 2.10 9.54 8.41
N GLN A 7 2.36 8.84 9.52
CA GLN A 7 1.57 7.69 9.94
C GLN A 7 0.08 8.03 10.13
N ARG A 8 -0.21 9.20 10.71
CA ARG A 8 -1.60 9.67 10.88
C ARG A 8 -2.27 9.94 9.55
N GLY A 9 -1.60 10.61 8.62
CA GLY A 9 -2.14 10.91 7.29
C GLY A 9 -2.45 9.65 6.49
N ILE A 10 -1.48 8.72 6.42
CA ILE A 10 -1.69 7.43 5.74
C ILE A 10 -2.85 6.65 6.36
N ALA A 11 -2.94 6.58 7.70
CA ALA A 11 -4.03 5.88 8.36
C ALA A 11 -5.41 6.51 8.09
N GLN A 12 -5.49 7.84 8.07
CA GLN A 12 -6.74 8.54 7.79
C GLN A 12 -7.18 8.34 6.33
N LEU A 13 -6.26 8.44 5.37
CA LEU A 13 -6.55 8.24 3.95
C LEU A 13 -7.00 6.80 3.62
N ASP A 14 -6.46 5.81 4.33
CA ASP A 14 -6.88 4.41 4.26
C ASP A 14 -8.31 4.23 4.82
N ALA A 15 -8.60 4.84 5.98
CA ALA A 15 -9.91 4.77 6.62
C ALA A 15 -11.02 5.45 5.80
N GLU A 16 -10.68 6.53 5.09
CA GLU A 16 -11.59 7.22 4.17
C GLU A 16 -11.76 6.49 2.82
N GLY A 17 -10.97 5.45 2.55
CA GLY A 17 -11.02 4.68 1.31
C GLY A 17 -10.46 5.41 0.09
N VAL A 18 -9.64 6.44 0.29
CA VAL A 18 -8.99 7.19 -0.81
C VAL A 18 -8.02 6.28 -1.56
N VAL A 19 -7.27 5.47 -0.81
CA VAL A 19 -6.36 4.43 -1.28
C VAL A 19 -6.38 3.27 -0.30
N GLN A 20 -5.96 2.09 -0.73
CA GLN A 20 -5.70 0.98 0.18
C GLN A 20 -4.24 0.98 0.60
N VAL A 21 -3.97 0.79 1.89
CA VAL A 21 -2.62 0.71 2.43
C VAL A 21 -2.22 -0.74 2.68
N LEU A 22 -1.14 -1.17 2.03
CA LEU A 22 -0.60 -2.52 2.14
C LEU A 22 0.77 -2.49 2.83
N THR A 23 1.04 -3.49 3.65
CA THR A 23 2.27 -3.63 4.44
C THR A 23 2.91 -4.99 4.20
N SER A 24 4.24 -5.03 4.21
CA SER A 24 5.06 -6.24 4.10
C SER A 24 6.16 -6.19 5.16
N ASP A 25 6.50 -7.34 5.74
CA ASP A 25 7.59 -7.46 6.72
C ASP A 25 8.95 -7.07 6.10
N VAL A 26 9.09 -7.22 4.78
CA VAL A 26 10.30 -6.87 4.04
C VAL A 26 10.47 -5.35 3.90
N ARG A 27 9.37 -4.61 3.72
CA ARG A 27 9.38 -3.16 3.49
C ARG A 27 9.25 -2.35 4.79
N GLY A 28 8.62 -2.95 5.80
CA GLY A 28 8.35 -2.31 7.09
C GLY A 28 7.29 -1.21 7.03
N GLU A 29 6.89 -0.72 8.20
CA GLU A 29 5.80 0.27 8.32
C GLU A 29 6.15 1.68 7.80
N GLN A 30 7.44 1.95 7.57
CA GLN A 30 7.93 3.25 7.12
C GLN A 30 7.77 3.43 5.59
N ALA A 31 7.64 2.33 4.85
CA ALA A 31 7.49 2.32 3.40
C ALA A 31 6.26 1.49 2.97
N PRO A 32 5.04 1.95 3.33
CA PRO A 32 3.82 1.26 2.93
C PRO A 32 3.61 1.30 1.41
N VAL A 33 2.93 0.28 0.89
CA VAL A 33 2.50 0.23 -0.51
C VAL A 33 1.09 0.79 -0.62
N LEU A 34 0.92 1.77 -1.51
CA LEU A 34 -0.39 2.35 -1.80
C LEU A 34 -1.00 1.63 -3.02
N ALA A 35 -2.20 1.09 -2.86
CA ALA A 35 -2.97 0.48 -3.94
C ALA A 35 -4.20 1.33 -4.25
N ALA A 36 -4.37 1.65 -5.54
CA ALA A 36 -5.41 2.53 -6.05
C ALA A 36 -6.07 1.90 -7.28
N VAL A 37 -7.31 2.30 -7.56
CA VAL A 37 -8.06 1.90 -8.77
C VAL A 37 -7.65 2.77 -9.96
N GLY A 38 -7.28 4.03 -9.73
CA GLY A 38 -6.90 4.95 -10.79
C GLY A 38 -5.78 5.92 -10.37
N PRO A 39 -5.06 6.50 -11.35
CA PRO A 39 -3.87 7.31 -11.09
C PRO A 39 -4.15 8.56 -10.26
N LEU A 40 -5.31 9.20 -10.47
CA LEU A 40 -5.72 10.41 -9.74
C LEU A 40 -5.72 10.23 -8.22
N GLN A 41 -5.99 9.02 -7.72
CA GLN A 41 -6.00 8.76 -6.28
C GLN A 41 -4.61 8.97 -5.65
N PHE A 42 -3.53 8.67 -6.37
CA PHE A 42 -2.17 8.94 -5.90
C PHE A 42 -1.88 10.44 -5.78
N ASP A 43 -2.36 11.23 -6.74
CA ASP A 43 -2.22 12.69 -6.71
C ASP A 43 -2.99 13.30 -5.54
N VAL A 44 -4.20 12.81 -5.28
CA VAL A 44 -5.01 13.21 -4.12
C VAL A 44 -4.28 12.89 -2.82
N VAL A 45 -3.70 11.69 -2.68
CA VAL A 45 -2.91 11.33 -1.49
C VAL A 45 -1.74 12.30 -1.31
N ARG A 46 -0.94 12.54 -2.36
CA ARG A 46 0.21 13.45 -2.30
C ARG A 46 -0.21 14.86 -1.85
N HIS A 47 -1.26 15.40 -2.47
CA HIS A 47 -1.80 16.72 -2.16
C HIS A 47 -2.27 16.81 -0.69
N ARG A 48 -3.04 15.83 -0.21
CA ARG A 48 -3.55 15.84 1.17
C ARG A 48 -2.43 15.66 2.20
N MET A 49 -1.47 14.79 1.92
CA MET A 49 -0.29 14.60 2.77
C MET A 49 0.49 15.91 2.95
N GLU A 50 0.65 16.69 1.89
CA GLU A 50 1.29 18.01 1.94
C GLU A 50 0.45 19.05 2.69
N HIS A 51 -0.82 19.22 2.34
CA HIS A 51 -1.61 20.36 2.83
C HIS A 51 -2.38 20.12 4.13
N GLU A 52 -2.92 18.90 4.36
CA GLU A 52 -3.67 18.57 5.57
C GLU A 52 -2.77 18.06 6.69
N PHE A 53 -1.76 17.25 6.33
CA PHE A 53 -0.91 16.58 7.30
C PHE A 53 0.47 17.23 7.47
N ARG A 54 0.82 18.22 6.62
CA ARG A 54 2.12 18.92 6.62
C ARG A 54 3.29 17.95 6.53
N SER A 55 3.09 16.85 5.79
CA SER A 55 4.02 15.75 5.64
C SER A 55 4.08 15.37 4.15
N PRO A 56 4.79 16.14 3.30
CA PRO A 56 5.02 15.75 1.91
C PRO A 56 5.59 14.34 1.82
N ILE A 57 5.15 13.59 0.81
CA ILE A 57 5.58 12.21 0.57
C ILE A 57 6.16 12.06 -0.83
N ASP A 58 7.11 11.14 -0.95
CA ASP A 58 7.57 10.63 -2.24
C ASP A 58 6.98 9.24 -2.48
N THR A 59 6.62 8.98 -3.73
CA THR A 59 6.04 7.70 -4.16
C THR A 59 6.86 7.13 -5.31
N SER A 60 7.36 5.91 -5.15
CA SER A 60 7.97 5.13 -6.23
C SER A 60 6.93 4.15 -6.81
N PRO A 61 6.73 4.13 -8.14
CA PRO A 61 5.86 3.12 -8.75
C PRO A 61 6.45 1.72 -8.55
N LEU A 62 5.57 0.75 -8.36
CA LEU A 62 5.90 -0.67 -8.35
C LEU A 62 5.27 -1.31 -9.58
N ASP A 63 5.98 -2.25 -10.21
CA ASP A 63 5.56 -2.91 -11.45
C ASP A 63 4.48 -4.00 -11.25
N TYR A 64 3.69 -3.88 -10.19
CA TYR A 64 2.51 -4.71 -9.95
C TYR A 64 1.30 -4.08 -10.64
N SER A 65 0.49 -4.91 -11.30
CA SER A 65 -0.71 -4.45 -12.01
C SER A 65 -1.98 -5.17 -11.59
N VAL A 66 -1.85 -6.32 -10.91
CA VAL A 66 -2.99 -7.10 -10.43
C VAL A 66 -2.82 -7.38 -8.95
N ALA A 67 -3.90 -7.20 -8.19
CA ALA A 67 -4.02 -7.64 -6.80
C ALA A 67 -5.15 -8.67 -6.68
N ARG A 68 -4.89 -9.78 -5.99
CA ARG A 68 -5.89 -10.82 -5.68
C ARG A 68 -5.83 -11.19 -4.21
N ARG A 69 -6.99 -11.53 -3.64
CA ARG A 69 -7.08 -12.08 -2.28
C ARG A 69 -6.44 -13.46 -2.24
N THR A 70 -5.75 -13.75 -1.14
CA THR A 70 -5.18 -15.05 -0.82
C THR A 70 -5.39 -15.37 0.66
N ASP A 71 -5.11 -16.60 1.04
CA ASP A 71 -5.09 -17.08 2.41
C ASP A 71 -3.65 -17.35 2.90
N ALA A 72 -3.54 -17.65 4.20
CA ALA A 72 -2.26 -17.92 4.87
C ALA A 72 -1.62 -19.24 4.44
N GLU A 73 -2.41 -20.20 3.94
CA GLU A 73 -1.91 -21.50 3.46
C GLU A 73 -1.19 -21.34 2.12
N SER A 74 -1.78 -20.55 1.21
CA SER A 74 -1.27 -20.30 -0.13
C SER A 74 -0.20 -19.21 -0.16
N ALA A 75 -0.19 -18.30 0.82
CA ALA A 75 0.70 -17.14 0.85
C ALA A 75 2.19 -17.49 0.69
N PRO A 76 2.78 -18.49 1.39
CA PRO A 76 4.19 -18.83 1.22
C PRO A 76 4.53 -19.30 -0.20
N ALA A 77 3.66 -20.12 -0.80
CA ALA A 77 3.86 -20.64 -2.15
C ALA A 77 3.74 -19.52 -3.20
N LEU A 78 2.75 -18.64 -3.05
CA LEU A 78 2.54 -17.50 -3.95
C LEU A 78 3.66 -16.47 -3.85
N HIS A 79 4.15 -16.19 -2.64
CA HIS A 79 5.25 -15.25 -2.44
C HIS A 79 6.57 -15.74 -3.01
N ALA A 80 6.75 -17.06 -3.14
CA ALA A 80 7.92 -17.65 -3.77
C ALA A 80 7.90 -17.57 -5.31
N LEU A 81 6.77 -17.23 -5.93
CA LEU A 81 6.66 -17.09 -7.38
C LEU A 81 7.40 -15.84 -7.86
N SER A 82 8.12 -15.97 -8.97
CA SER A 82 8.76 -14.82 -9.61
C SER A 82 7.72 -13.80 -10.07
N GLY A 83 7.91 -12.53 -9.72
CA GLY A 83 6.99 -11.46 -10.08
C GLY A 83 5.72 -11.39 -9.23
N ALA A 84 5.66 -12.10 -8.10
CA ALA A 84 4.59 -12.00 -7.12
C ALA A 84 5.11 -11.54 -5.75
N GLU A 85 4.30 -10.75 -5.03
CA GLU A 85 4.56 -10.37 -3.64
C GLU A 85 3.26 -10.52 -2.84
N VAL A 86 3.31 -11.10 -1.63
CA VAL A 86 2.15 -11.16 -0.75
C VAL A 86 2.28 -10.05 0.27
N LEU A 87 1.29 -9.18 0.34
CA LEU A 87 1.21 -8.09 1.31
C LEU A 87 -0.08 -8.18 2.11
N ARG A 88 -0.06 -7.59 3.29
CA ARG A 88 -1.21 -7.49 4.17
C ARG A 88 -1.88 -6.14 4.02
N ARG A 89 -3.20 -6.12 3.79
CA ARG A 89 -3.97 -4.88 3.84
C ARG A 89 -4.12 -4.42 5.29
N ARG A 90 -3.83 -3.14 5.54
CA ARG A 90 -3.76 -2.58 6.89
C ARG A 90 -5.11 -2.56 7.61
N ASN A 91 -6.19 -2.20 6.90
CA ASN A 91 -7.49 -1.92 7.52
C ASN A 91 -8.16 -3.17 8.14
N ASP A 92 -8.00 -4.35 7.55
CA ASP A 92 -8.66 -5.59 7.97
C ASP A 92 -7.74 -6.80 8.06
N GLY A 93 -6.48 -6.64 7.68
CA GLY A 93 -5.48 -7.69 7.73
C GLY A 93 -5.59 -8.72 6.61
N GLU A 94 -6.40 -8.48 5.57
CA GLU A 94 -6.54 -9.40 4.43
C GLU A 94 -5.20 -9.57 3.68
N LEU A 95 -4.88 -10.81 3.31
CA LEU A 95 -3.69 -11.09 2.51
C LEU A 95 -4.01 -10.91 1.02
N LEU A 96 -3.17 -10.13 0.36
CA LEU A 96 -3.26 -9.88 -1.08
C LEU A 96 -1.97 -10.31 -1.75
N VAL A 97 -2.08 -11.11 -2.81
CA VAL A 97 -0.99 -11.33 -3.74
C VAL A 97 -1.02 -10.26 -4.82
N LEU A 98 0.08 -9.53 -4.96
CA LEU A 98 0.34 -8.60 -6.05
C LEU A 98 1.15 -9.31 -7.13
N VAL A 99 0.77 -9.17 -8.38
CA VAL A 99 1.40 -9.86 -9.51
C VAL A 99 1.72 -8.86 -10.63
N HIS A 100 2.89 -9.02 -11.23
CA HIS A 100 3.24 -8.36 -12.49
C HIS A 100 2.44 -9.02 -13.61
N ASN A 101 1.71 -8.22 -14.40
CA ASN A 101 1.12 -8.69 -15.64
C ASN A 101 2.04 -8.20 -16.76
N LYS A 102 2.67 -9.14 -17.46
CA LYS A 102 3.38 -8.85 -18.71
C LYS A 102 2.49 -9.23 -19.89
#